data_AF-A0AA46ZU35-F1
#
_entry.id   AF-A0AA46ZU35-F1
#
_cell.length_a   1.000
_cell.length_b   1.000
_cell.length_c   1.000
_cell.angle_alpha   90.00
_cell.angle_beta   90.00
_cell.angle_gamma   90.00
#
_symmetry.space_group_name_H-M   'P 1'
#
loop_
_entity.id
_entity.type
_entity.pdbx_description
1 polymer ?
#
loop_
_entity_poly.entity_id
_entity_poly.type
_entity_poly.pdbx_seq_one_letter_code
_entity_poly.pdbx_strand_id
1 'polypeptide(L)'
;MKPPEARERLPDVLSGRYRIERLLGAGGMGVVYQARDLLHELMGEPDPCIAIKVLNDDLATARDADALLYSEFALTRRLHHPHIVRSYAFGVDDECNQAFMTLEFMRGVRLDRVLNENPGGLPWAQAREIATPLLGALTYVHENGVLHGDVKPENIMLTERGLRLFDFGLGQPVEGVLTGLPQLNRQRLQPWTPRYVAPEVRDGGPLTTQADVYAVARVLYEMAAGREALTDVSDPQSCPVRGASSLRKPEGLPSACWSELRVALMADIRERTISARQLLDVYQSASNRRFWRWGRAMITHKCPPTTRVSP
;
A
#
# COMPACT_ATOMS: atom_id res chain seq x y z
N MET A 1 3.87 32.90 -20.54
CA MET A 1 4.18 32.13 -19.33
C MET A 1 4.73 30.79 -19.80
N LYS A 2 6.04 30.55 -19.65
CA LYS A 2 6.66 29.29 -20.08
C LYS A 2 6.07 28.12 -19.26
N PRO A 3 5.79 26.95 -19.85
CA PRO A 3 5.47 25.76 -19.07
C PRO A 3 6.66 25.44 -18.14
N PRO A 4 6.43 24.83 -16.96
CA PRO A 4 7.54 24.44 -16.08
C PRO A 4 8.50 23.53 -16.86
N GLU A 5 9.71 24.03 -17.08
CA GLU A 5 10.77 23.37 -17.84
C GLU A 5 11.33 22.20 -17.00
N ALA A 6 11.33 21.02 -17.63
CA ALA A 6 12.05 19.79 -17.30
C ALA A 6 11.78 19.11 -15.93
N ARG A 7 10.79 18.20 -15.88
CA ARG A 7 11.04 16.90 -15.24
C ARG A 7 12.32 16.36 -15.85
N GLU A 8 13.35 16.04 -15.08
CA GLU A 8 14.43 15.20 -15.61
C GLU A 8 13.77 13.87 -16.00
N ARG A 9 13.49 13.72 -17.30
CA ARG A 9 12.88 12.51 -17.82
C ARG A 9 13.94 11.43 -17.65
N LEU A 10 13.57 10.35 -16.97
CA LEU A 10 14.34 9.12 -17.02
C LEU A 10 14.70 8.83 -18.48
N PRO A 11 15.90 8.29 -18.74
CA PRO A 11 16.25 7.84 -20.09
C PRO A 11 15.22 6.82 -20.59
N ASP A 12 15.06 6.72 -21.92
CA ASP A 12 14.15 5.75 -22.53
C ASP A 12 14.48 4.31 -22.10
N VAL A 13 15.77 4.05 -21.86
CA VAL A 13 16.28 2.79 -21.30
C VAL A 13 17.12 3.10 -20.07
N LEU A 14 16.58 2.80 -18.89
CA LEU A 14 17.26 2.95 -17.61
C LEU A 14 18.29 1.83 -17.41
N SER A 15 19.51 2.20 -17.05
CA SER A 15 20.64 1.34 -16.73
C SER A 15 20.93 0.32 -17.84
N GLY A 16 20.70 0.71 -19.10
CA GLY A 16 20.86 -0.15 -20.28
C GLY A 16 19.96 -1.40 -20.31
N ARG A 17 19.02 -1.53 -19.36
CA ARG A 17 18.25 -2.77 -19.14
C ARG A 17 16.75 -2.56 -19.11
N TYR A 18 16.25 -1.45 -18.60
CA TYR A 18 14.83 -1.28 -18.37
C TYR A 18 14.26 -0.22 -19.29
N ARG A 19 13.49 -0.64 -20.30
CA ARG A 19 12.81 0.30 -21.20
C ARG A 19 11.60 0.88 -20.50
N ILE A 20 11.58 2.18 -20.26
CA ILE A 20 10.46 2.88 -19.62
C ILE A 20 9.29 2.95 -20.62
N GLU A 21 8.10 2.51 -20.21
CA GLU A 21 6.92 2.50 -21.09
C GLU A 21 5.93 3.61 -20.74
N ARG A 22 5.55 3.73 -19.45
CA ARG A 22 4.59 4.76 -19.01
C ARG A 22 4.64 5.00 -17.50
N LEU A 23 4.17 6.16 -17.09
CA LEU A 23 3.91 6.49 -15.69
C LEU A 23 2.73 5.67 -15.14
N LEU A 24 2.92 5.03 -13.97
CA LEU A 24 1.87 4.34 -13.22
C LEU A 24 1.26 5.23 -12.13
N GLY A 25 2.09 6.04 -11.48
CA GLY A 25 1.66 6.96 -10.44
C GLY A 25 2.81 7.83 -9.92
N ALA A 26 2.45 8.96 -9.33
CA ALA A 26 3.36 9.82 -8.60
C ALA A 26 2.74 10.09 -7.23
N GLY A 27 3.54 9.97 -6.17
CA GLY A 27 3.15 10.17 -4.78
C GLY A 27 4.14 11.05 -4.04
N GLY A 28 3.90 11.26 -2.74
CA GLY A 28 4.70 12.16 -1.90
C GLY A 28 6.17 11.75 -1.79
N MET A 29 6.47 10.46 -1.97
CA MET A 29 7.82 9.93 -1.85
C MET A 29 8.50 9.58 -3.17
N GLY A 30 7.79 9.52 -4.28
CA GLY A 30 8.38 9.00 -5.50
C GLY A 30 7.43 8.84 -6.66
N VAL A 31 8.01 8.44 -7.77
CA VAL A 31 7.33 8.23 -9.04
C VAL A 31 7.54 6.78 -9.46
N VAL A 32 6.46 6.12 -9.88
CA VAL A 32 6.48 4.72 -10.29
C VAL A 32 6.14 4.60 -11.77
N TYR A 33 6.99 3.92 -12.51
CA TYR A 33 6.87 3.66 -13.94
C TYR A 33 6.63 2.18 -14.21
N GLN A 34 5.88 1.90 -15.27
CA GLN A 34 5.91 0.60 -15.93
C GLN A 34 7.10 0.58 -16.87
N ALA A 35 7.86 -0.51 -16.83
CA ALA A 35 8.98 -0.74 -17.72
C ALA A 35 9.01 -2.19 -18.20
N ARG A 36 9.82 -2.43 -19.23
CA ARG A 36 10.12 -3.76 -19.76
C ARG A 36 11.57 -4.12 -19.43
N ASP A 37 11.78 -5.26 -18.80
CA ASP A 37 13.12 -5.80 -18.54
C ASP A 37 13.68 -6.45 -19.82
N LEU A 38 14.59 -5.75 -20.49
CA LEU A 38 15.14 -6.15 -21.79
C LEU A 38 15.98 -7.42 -21.70
N LEU A 39 16.57 -7.72 -20.53
CA LEU A 39 17.32 -8.94 -20.34
C LEU A 39 16.35 -10.14 -20.29
N HIS A 40 15.28 -10.05 -19.50
CA HIS A 40 14.28 -11.12 -19.46
C HIS A 40 13.55 -11.29 -20.79
N GLU A 41 13.24 -10.19 -21.47
CA GLU A 41 12.69 -10.22 -22.84
C GLU A 41 13.62 -10.98 -23.81
N LEU A 42 14.92 -10.68 -23.80
CA LEU A 42 15.90 -11.36 -24.66
C LEU A 42 15.99 -12.86 -24.36
N MET A 43 15.84 -13.25 -23.09
CA MET A 43 15.83 -14.64 -22.66
C MET A 43 14.50 -15.37 -22.92
N GLY A 44 13.51 -14.69 -23.51
CA GLY A 44 12.23 -15.28 -23.89
C GLY A 44 11.19 -15.35 -22.77
N GLU A 45 11.32 -14.54 -21.71
CA GLU A 45 10.29 -14.44 -20.67
C GLU A 45 8.96 -13.92 -21.28
N PRO A 46 7.83 -14.61 -21.09
CA PRO A 46 6.56 -14.22 -21.69
C PRO A 46 5.98 -12.91 -21.16
N ASP A 47 6.25 -12.55 -19.90
CA ASP A 47 5.82 -11.27 -19.30
C ASP A 47 6.98 -10.57 -18.56
N PRO A 48 7.86 -9.84 -19.29
CA PRO A 48 9.00 -9.14 -18.71
C PRO A 48 8.62 -7.74 -18.17
N CYS A 49 7.34 -7.50 -17.86
CA CYS A 49 6.90 -6.24 -17.28
C CYS A 49 7.39 -6.10 -15.82
N ILE A 50 7.91 -4.92 -15.50
CA ILE A 50 8.41 -4.57 -14.17
C ILE A 50 7.91 -3.17 -13.78
N ALA A 51 7.80 -2.91 -12.48
CA ALA A 51 7.58 -1.56 -11.97
C ALA A 51 8.92 -0.98 -11.51
N ILE A 52 9.16 0.30 -11.79
CA ILE A 52 10.36 1.03 -11.38
C ILE A 52 9.95 2.21 -10.52
N LYS A 53 10.44 2.25 -9.29
CA LYS A 53 10.26 3.40 -8.39
C LYS A 53 11.55 4.22 -8.36
N VAL A 54 11.39 5.51 -8.53
CA VAL A 54 12.41 6.55 -8.32
C VAL A 54 11.85 7.59 -7.35
N LEU A 55 12.70 8.37 -6.69
CA LEU A 55 12.23 9.48 -5.86
C LEU A 55 11.74 10.65 -6.74
N ASN A 56 10.87 11.50 -6.19
CA ASN A 56 10.43 12.72 -6.88
C ASN A 56 11.50 13.81 -6.78
N ASP A 57 11.45 14.82 -7.64
CA ASP A 57 12.48 15.88 -7.71
C ASP A 57 12.72 16.59 -6.35
N ASP A 58 11.65 16.79 -5.56
CA ASP A 58 11.72 17.41 -4.23
C ASP A 58 12.53 16.59 -3.22
N LEU A 59 12.48 15.25 -3.31
CA LEU A 59 13.27 14.36 -2.46
C LEU A 59 14.58 13.93 -3.11
N ALA A 60 14.65 13.87 -4.44
CA ALA A 60 15.83 13.51 -5.21
C ALA A 60 16.97 14.52 -5.02
N THR A 61 16.63 15.79 -4.76
CA THR A 61 17.61 16.84 -4.44
C THR A 61 18.11 16.80 -3.00
N ALA A 62 17.51 15.99 -2.12
CA ALA A 62 17.99 15.82 -0.76
C ALA A 62 19.30 15.02 -0.75
N ARG A 63 20.26 15.42 0.11
CA ARG A 63 21.55 14.74 0.25
C ARG A 63 21.46 13.24 0.54
N ASP A 64 20.35 12.79 1.10
CA ASP A 64 20.13 11.41 1.52
C ASP A 64 19.06 10.69 0.69
N ALA A 65 18.71 11.22 -0.49
CA ALA A 65 17.66 10.66 -1.36
C ALA A 65 17.86 9.16 -1.62
N ASP A 66 19.03 8.80 -2.15
CA ASP A 66 19.37 7.40 -2.47
C ASP A 66 19.30 6.51 -1.23
N ALA A 67 19.69 7.06 -0.08
CA ALA A 67 19.69 6.37 1.20
C ALA A 67 18.25 6.07 1.66
N LEU A 68 17.31 7.00 1.44
CA LEU A 68 15.89 6.81 1.74
C LEU A 68 15.24 5.76 0.84
N LEU A 69 15.51 5.81 -0.47
CA LEU A 69 15.00 4.79 -1.40
C LEU A 69 15.61 3.41 -1.11
N TYR A 70 16.89 3.36 -0.76
CA TYR A 70 17.55 2.13 -0.35
C TYR A 70 16.94 1.55 0.93
N SER A 71 16.58 2.38 1.91
CA SER A 71 15.85 1.92 3.10
C SER A 71 14.54 1.25 2.75
N GLU A 72 13.74 1.83 1.86
CA GLU A 72 12.50 1.19 1.38
C GLU A 72 12.77 -0.14 0.67
N PHE A 73 13.78 -0.17 -0.20
CA PHE A 73 14.19 -1.39 -0.89
C PHE A 73 14.61 -2.47 0.11
N ALA A 74 15.42 -2.14 1.11
CA ALA A 74 15.92 -3.08 2.11
C ALA A 74 14.80 -3.65 2.98
N LEU A 75 13.84 -2.82 3.40
CA LEU A 75 12.65 -3.27 4.13
C LEU A 75 11.80 -4.22 3.28
N THR A 76 11.50 -3.83 2.04
CA THR A 76 10.68 -4.63 1.12
C THR A 76 11.37 -5.95 0.76
N ARG A 77 12.69 -5.92 0.51
CA ARG A 77 13.47 -7.08 0.06
C ARG A 77 13.54 -8.19 1.10
N ARG A 78 13.40 -7.85 2.39
CA ARG A 78 13.34 -8.79 3.52
C ARG A 78 12.03 -9.57 3.56
N LEU A 79 10.96 -9.04 2.94
CA LEU A 79 9.61 -9.59 3.06
C LEU A 79 9.30 -10.55 1.90
N HIS A 80 9.06 -11.82 2.23
CA HIS A 80 8.73 -12.86 1.26
C HIS A 80 7.34 -13.45 1.54
N HIS A 81 6.30 -12.79 1.04
CA HIS A 81 4.91 -13.17 1.30
C HIS A 81 4.04 -12.98 0.03
N PRO A 82 3.07 -13.87 -0.25
CA PRO A 82 2.23 -13.77 -1.46
C PRO A 82 1.36 -12.50 -1.50
N HIS A 83 1.12 -11.85 -0.36
CA HIS A 83 0.32 -10.63 -0.27
C HIS A 83 1.14 -9.35 -0.06
N ILE A 84 2.44 -9.39 -0.33
CA ILE A 84 3.34 -8.24 -0.28
C ILE A 84 4.03 -8.11 -1.65
N VAL A 85 4.19 -6.87 -2.13
CA VAL A 85 4.94 -6.61 -3.37
C VAL A 85 6.36 -7.14 -3.26
N ARG A 86 6.88 -7.75 -4.34
CA ARG A 86 8.28 -8.17 -4.39
C ARG A 86 9.16 -7.03 -4.90
N SER A 87 10.29 -6.79 -4.25
CA SER A 87 11.40 -6.01 -4.81
C SER A 87 12.46 -6.95 -5.40
N TYR A 88 13.02 -6.56 -6.54
CA TYR A 88 13.98 -7.39 -7.28
C TYR A 88 15.40 -6.83 -7.16
N ALA A 89 15.60 -5.55 -7.48
CA ALA A 89 16.91 -4.91 -7.45
C ALA A 89 16.84 -3.44 -7.03
N PHE A 90 17.98 -2.92 -6.61
CA PHE A 90 18.26 -1.49 -6.42
C PHE A 90 19.45 -1.13 -7.29
N GLY A 91 19.45 0.07 -7.86
CA GLY A 91 20.54 0.56 -8.69
C GLY A 91 20.58 2.08 -8.72
N VAL A 92 21.68 2.61 -9.23
CA VAL A 92 21.83 4.02 -9.60
C VAL A 92 22.13 4.02 -11.09
N ASP A 93 21.40 4.83 -11.83
CA ASP A 93 21.66 5.00 -13.26
C ASP A 93 22.78 6.02 -13.45
N ASP A 94 23.84 5.67 -14.20
CA ASP A 94 25.00 6.53 -14.40
C ASP A 94 24.71 7.73 -15.31
N GLU A 95 23.72 7.65 -16.21
CA GLU A 95 23.41 8.70 -17.18
C GLU A 95 22.63 9.84 -16.53
N CYS A 96 21.60 9.51 -15.73
CA CYS A 96 20.79 10.50 -15.02
C CYS A 96 21.15 10.66 -13.54
N ASN A 97 22.09 9.86 -13.01
CA ASN A 97 22.50 9.86 -11.61
C ASN A 97 21.31 9.75 -10.64
N GLN A 98 20.32 8.93 -10.98
CA GLN A 98 19.14 8.70 -10.16
C GLN A 98 19.11 7.28 -9.61
N ALA A 99 18.92 7.15 -8.30
CA ALA A 99 18.62 5.87 -7.68
C ALA A 99 17.22 5.37 -8.09
N PHE A 100 17.14 4.06 -8.31
CA PHE A 100 15.90 3.37 -8.63
C PHE A 100 15.84 2.02 -7.92
N MET A 101 14.62 1.54 -7.72
CA MET A 101 14.36 0.16 -7.33
C MET A 101 13.35 -0.49 -8.25
N THR A 102 13.52 -1.78 -8.50
CA THR A 102 12.64 -2.57 -9.35
C THR A 102 11.73 -3.46 -8.53
N LEU A 103 10.47 -3.55 -8.96
CA LEU A 103 9.35 -4.11 -8.22
C LEU A 103 8.52 -5.04 -9.12
N GLU A 104 7.79 -5.97 -8.50
CA GLU A 104 6.72 -6.74 -9.17
C GLU A 104 5.76 -5.78 -9.86
N PHE A 105 5.54 -5.99 -11.17
CA PHE A 105 4.49 -5.30 -11.88
C PHE A 105 3.14 -5.93 -11.53
N MET A 106 2.32 -5.18 -10.78
CA MET A 106 1.02 -5.65 -10.31
C MET A 106 -0.08 -5.24 -11.30
N ARG A 107 -0.79 -6.23 -11.86
CA ARG A 107 -1.96 -6.02 -12.71
C ARG A 107 -3.22 -6.11 -11.86
N GLY A 108 -3.80 -4.96 -11.52
CA GLY A 108 -4.93 -4.91 -10.60
C GLY A 108 -5.54 -3.53 -10.42
N VAL A 109 -6.54 -3.45 -9.55
CA VAL A 109 -7.21 -2.22 -9.15
C VAL A 109 -6.83 -1.91 -7.70
N ARG A 110 -6.46 -0.66 -7.42
CA ARG A 110 -6.16 -0.23 -6.06
C ARG A 110 -7.43 -0.11 -5.21
N LEU A 111 -7.29 -0.36 -3.92
CA LEU A 111 -8.42 -0.36 -2.98
C LEU A 111 -9.07 1.02 -2.86
N ASP A 112 -8.32 2.13 -2.98
CA ASP A 112 -8.87 3.49 -3.00
C ASP A 112 -9.94 3.67 -4.09
N ARG A 113 -9.71 3.11 -5.28
CA ARG A 113 -10.66 3.18 -6.40
C ARG A 113 -11.89 2.34 -6.15
N VAL A 114 -11.71 1.13 -5.62
CA VAL A 114 -12.81 0.24 -5.25
C VAL A 114 -13.71 0.91 -4.21
N LEU A 115 -13.14 1.56 -3.20
CA LEU A 115 -13.90 2.27 -2.17
C LEU A 115 -14.61 3.52 -2.71
N ASN A 116 -14.01 4.23 -3.66
CA ASN A 116 -14.69 5.36 -4.33
C ASN A 116 -15.91 4.91 -5.15
N GLU A 117 -15.85 3.74 -5.77
CA GLU A 117 -16.98 3.14 -6.50
C GLU A 117 -18.04 2.55 -5.57
N ASN A 118 -17.72 2.35 -4.28
CA ASN A 118 -18.60 1.77 -3.26
C ASN A 118 -18.69 2.71 -2.04
N PRO A 119 -19.30 3.91 -2.17
CA PRO A 119 -19.27 4.93 -1.13
C PRO A 119 -19.96 4.51 0.18
N GLY A 120 -20.90 3.55 0.14
CA GLY A 120 -21.56 2.96 1.30
C GLY A 120 -20.81 1.80 1.96
N GLY A 121 -19.59 1.49 1.51
CA GLY A 121 -18.83 0.32 1.95
C GLY A 121 -19.11 -0.93 1.11
N LEU A 122 -18.41 -2.00 1.46
CA LEU A 122 -18.43 -3.30 0.78
C LEU A 122 -19.27 -4.31 1.58
N PRO A 123 -19.98 -5.22 0.90
CA PRO A 123 -20.60 -6.36 1.56
C PRO A 123 -19.58 -7.15 2.39
N TRP A 124 -19.98 -7.64 3.56
CA TRP A 124 -19.08 -8.35 4.49
C TRP A 124 -18.24 -9.44 3.83
N ALA A 125 -18.82 -10.23 2.93
CA ALA A 125 -18.10 -11.29 2.23
C ALA A 125 -16.90 -10.74 1.44
N GLN A 126 -17.11 -9.68 0.66
CA GLN A 126 -16.05 -9.03 -0.13
C GLN A 126 -15.04 -8.31 0.78
N ALA A 127 -15.53 -7.59 1.78
CA ALA A 127 -14.67 -6.93 2.76
C ALA A 127 -13.74 -7.94 3.46
N ARG A 128 -14.26 -9.10 3.84
CA ARG A 128 -13.50 -10.17 4.50
C ARG A 128 -12.48 -10.83 3.57
N GLU A 129 -12.81 -11.03 2.29
CA GLU A 129 -11.90 -11.57 1.28
C GLU A 129 -10.67 -10.69 1.06
N ILE A 130 -10.81 -9.37 1.26
CA ILE A 130 -9.71 -8.40 1.21
C ILE A 130 -9.01 -8.30 2.58
N ALA A 131 -9.78 -8.22 3.66
CA ALA A 131 -9.27 -8.03 5.02
C ALA A 131 -8.36 -9.17 5.48
N THR A 132 -8.73 -10.42 5.18
CA THR A 132 -7.99 -11.60 5.65
C THR A 132 -6.56 -11.65 5.08
N PRO A 133 -6.35 -11.55 3.74
CA PRO A 133 -5.01 -11.39 3.17
C PRO A 133 -4.23 -10.19 3.68
N LEU A 134 -4.89 -9.04 3.86
CA LEU A 134 -4.25 -7.81 4.32
C LEU A 134 -3.71 -7.94 5.75
N LEU A 135 -4.54 -8.46 6.67
CA LEU A 135 -4.14 -8.74 8.05
C LEU A 135 -3.05 -9.82 8.12
N GLY A 136 -3.11 -10.83 7.24
CA GLY A 136 -2.04 -11.83 7.08
C GLY A 136 -0.72 -11.20 6.64
N ALA A 137 -0.75 -10.33 5.63
CA ALA A 137 0.43 -9.60 5.17
C ALA A 137 1.02 -8.73 6.29
N LEU A 138 0.19 -7.97 7.00
CA LEU A 138 0.66 -7.08 8.06
C LEU A 138 1.20 -7.85 9.27
N THR A 139 0.57 -8.96 9.64
CA THR A 139 1.09 -9.88 10.66
C THR A 139 2.49 -10.36 10.29
N TYR A 140 2.67 -10.82 9.05
CA TYR A 140 3.98 -11.27 8.55
C TYR A 140 5.02 -10.13 8.55
N VAL A 141 4.63 -8.91 8.18
CA VAL A 141 5.49 -7.71 8.23
C VAL A 141 6.02 -7.51 9.66
N HIS A 142 5.13 -7.53 10.65
CA HIS A 142 5.49 -7.34 12.07
C HIS A 142 6.35 -8.48 12.61
N GLU A 143 6.03 -9.73 12.30
CA GLU A 143 6.82 -10.92 12.70
C GLU A 143 8.24 -10.91 12.13
N ASN A 144 8.47 -10.24 10.99
CA ASN A 144 9.78 -10.09 10.38
C ASN A 144 10.52 -8.81 10.81
N GLY A 145 10.01 -8.10 11.82
CA GLY A 145 10.64 -6.92 12.41
C GLY A 145 10.58 -5.70 11.52
N VAL A 146 9.52 -5.55 10.72
CA VAL A 146 9.28 -4.38 9.87
C VAL A 146 8.00 -3.68 10.33
N LEU A 147 7.99 -2.36 10.31
CA LEU A 147 6.82 -1.50 10.44
C LEU A 147 6.53 -0.88 9.07
N HIS A 148 5.28 -0.86 8.65
CA HIS A 148 4.91 -0.34 7.33
C HIS A 148 4.81 1.19 7.33
N GLY A 149 4.17 1.78 8.34
CA GLY A 149 4.09 3.24 8.54
C GLY A 149 3.17 4.02 7.61
N ASP A 150 2.52 3.38 6.63
CA ASP A 150 1.61 4.03 5.67
C ASP A 150 0.55 3.06 5.14
N VAL A 151 -0.06 2.26 6.01
CA VAL A 151 -1.15 1.36 5.60
C VAL A 151 -2.38 2.19 5.26
N LYS A 152 -2.75 2.20 3.98
CA LYS A 152 -3.93 2.92 3.44
C LYS A 152 -4.42 2.29 2.13
N PRO A 153 -5.65 2.60 1.66
CA PRO A 153 -6.21 1.99 0.46
C PRO A 153 -5.38 2.23 -0.82
N GLU A 154 -4.67 3.35 -0.89
CA GLU A 154 -3.79 3.68 -2.02
C GLU A 154 -2.58 2.72 -2.13
N ASN A 155 -2.19 2.10 -1.01
CA ASN A 155 -1.04 1.18 -0.90
C ASN A 155 -1.47 -0.29 -0.90
N ILE A 156 -2.73 -0.57 -1.29
CA ILE A 156 -3.30 -1.91 -1.37
C ILE A 156 -3.83 -2.12 -2.80
N MET A 157 -3.35 -3.15 -3.47
CA MET A 157 -3.80 -3.51 -4.81
C MET A 157 -4.50 -4.87 -4.82
N LEU A 158 -5.66 -4.93 -5.48
CA LEU A 158 -6.38 -6.17 -5.75
C LEU A 158 -6.00 -6.65 -7.15
N THR A 159 -5.21 -7.71 -7.21
CA THR A 159 -4.74 -8.32 -8.46
C THR A 159 -5.45 -9.64 -8.72
N GLU A 160 -5.30 -10.19 -9.93
CA GLU A 160 -5.77 -11.54 -10.25
C GLU A 160 -5.11 -12.63 -9.37
N ARG A 161 -3.92 -12.35 -8.83
CA ARG A 161 -3.16 -13.21 -7.92
C ARG A 161 -3.44 -12.89 -6.45
N GLY A 162 -4.54 -12.18 -6.16
CA GLY A 162 -4.94 -11.74 -4.83
C GLY A 162 -4.40 -10.36 -4.44
N LEU A 163 -4.57 -10.02 -3.17
CA LEU A 163 -4.14 -8.75 -2.60
C LEU A 163 -2.61 -8.61 -2.64
N ARG A 164 -2.13 -7.39 -2.82
CA ARG A 164 -0.74 -6.95 -2.61
C ARG A 164 -0.72 -5.70 -1.76
N LEU A 165 0.01 -5.74 -0.64
CA LEU A 165 0.41 -4.59 0.14
C LEU A 165 1.77 -4.08 -0.40
N PHE A 166 1.87 -2.78 -0.64
CA PHE A 166 3.05 -2.17 -1.25
C PHE A 166 3.36 -0.79 -0.67
N ASP A 167 4.50 -0.22 -1.07
CA ASP A 167 5.01 1.09 -0.62
C ASP A 167 5.43 1.13 0.87
N PHE A 168 6.65 0.65 1.13
CA PHE A 168 7.27 0.69 2.46
C PHE A 168 8.10 1.96 2.67
N GLY A 169 7.86 3.02 1.89
CA GLY A 169 8.65 4.25 1.93
C GLY A 169 8.64 4.94 3.29
N LEU A 170 7.52 4.85 4.01
CA LEU A 170 7.40 5.33 5.39
C LEU A 170 7.66 4.26 6.43
N GLY A 171 8.19 3.11 6.04
CA GLY A 171 8.47 2.00 6.94
C GLY A 171 9.72 2.22 7.78
N GLN A 172 9.89 1.37 8.79
CA GLN A 172 11.10 1.30 9.62
C GLN A 172 11.32 -0.13 10.10
N PRO A 173 12.56 -0.54 10.34
CA PRO A 173 12.79 -1.77 11.07
C PRO A 173 12.45 -1.58 12.55
N VAL A 174 11.96 -2.64 13.19
CA VAL A 174 11.86 -2.72 14.64
C VAL A 174 13.28 -2.74 15.23
N GLU A 175 13.45 -2.16 16.42
CA GLU A 175 14.75 -2.04 17.09
C GLU A 175 15.51 -3.39 17.13
N GLY A 176 16.81 -3.34 16.79
CA GLY A 176 17.67 -4.52 16.70
C GLY A 176 17.63 -5.27 15.36
N VAL A 177 16.69 -4.93 14.45
CA VAL A 177 16.63 -5.47 13.09
C VAL A 177 17.14 -4.40 12.11
N LEU A 178 17.92 -4.81 11.08
CA LEU A 178 18.44 -3.92 10.03
C LEU A 178 19.06 -2.62 10.60
N THR A 179 19.92 -2.76 11.61
CA THR A 179 20.59 -1.64 12.28
C THR A 179 21.40 -0.81 11.28
N GLY A 180 21.29 0.51 11.37
CA GLY A 180 22.04 1.43 10.49
C GLY A 180 21.35 1.79 9.18
N LEU A 181 20.12 1.33 8.91
CA LEU A 181 19.35 1.87 7.79
C LEU A 181 19.05 3.36 8.00
N PRO A 182 19.23 4.20 6.95
CA PRO A 182 18.80 5.59 6.95
C PRO A 182 17.34 5.71 7.37
N GLN A 183 17.07 6.59 8.34
CA GLN A 183 15.71 6.83 8.79
C GLN A 183 15.17 8.12 8.18
N LEU A 184 13.99 8.03 7.60
CA LEU A 184 13.26 9.22 7.16
C LEU A 184 12.97 10.11 8.37
N ASN A 185 13.35 11.39 8.30
CA ASN A 185 12.93 12.36 9.31
C ASN A 185 11.45 12.68 9.12
N ARG A 186 10.65 11.92 9.86
CA ARG A 186 9.21 11.93 9.80
C ARG A 186 8.58 13.27 10.22
N GLN A 187 9.10 13.88 11.28
CA GLN A 187 8.58 15.15 11.81
C GLN A 187 8.75 16.31 10.84
N ARG A 188 9.83 16.30 10.05
CA ARG A 188 10.10 17.35 9.06
C ARG A 188 9.20 17.24 7.83
N LEU A 189 8.95 16.03 7.34
CA LEU A 189 8.27 15.82 6.07
C LEU A 189 6.75 15.67 6.20
N GLN A 190 6.26 15.31 7.40
CA GLN A 190 4.85 14.97 7.66
C GLN A 190 4.15 14.17 6.53
N PRO A 191 4.78 13.12 5.96
CA PRO A 191 4.31 12.45 4.75
C PRO A 191 3.08 11.54 4.97
N TRP A 192 2.48 11.52 6.16
CA TRP A 192 1.32 10.68 6.46
C TRP A 192 0.07 11.16 5.75
N THR A 193 -0.83 10.23 5.48
CA THR A 193 -2.20 10.56 5.12
C THR A 193 -3.03 10.74 6.39
N PRO A 194 -3.52 11.97 6.71
CA PRO A 194 -4.14 12.28 8.01
C PRO A 194 -5.31 11.38 8.41
N ARG A 195 -6.01 10.79 7.44
CA ARG A 195 -7.16 9.90 7.67
C ARG A 195 -6.79 8.57 8.34
N TYR A 196 -5.58 8.05 8.12
CA TYR A 196 -5.16 6.71 8.56
C TYR A 196 -4.03 6.72 9.59
N VAL A 197 -3.29 7.84 9.69
CA VAL A 197 -2.20 7.96 10.65
C VAL A 197 -2.70 7.81 12.09
N ALA A 198 -1.97 7.06 12.90
CA ALA A 198 -2.28 6.92 14.31
C ALA A 198 -2.02 8.25 15.06
N PRO A 199 -2.87 8.64 16.02
CA PRO A 199 -2.74 9.92 16.72
C PRO A 199 -1.35 10.14 17.32
N GLU A 200 -0.78 9.12 17.96
CA GLU A 200 0.54 9.23 18.58
C GLU A 200 1.66 9.48 17.56
N VAL A 201 1.56 8.98 16.33
CA VAL A 201 2.55 9.22 15.27
C VAL A 201 2.36 10.62 14.68
N ARG A 202 1.11 11.03 14.46
CA ARG A 202 0.79 12.40 14.02
C ARG A 202 1.33 13.45 14.99
N ASP A 203 1.24 13.17 16.28
CA ASP A 203 1.67 14.06 17.36
C ASP A 203 3.18 13.96 17.63
N GLY A 204 3.94 13.29 16.76
CA GLY A 204 5.41 13.25 16.76
C GLY A 204 6.02 12.09 17.54
N GLY A 205 5.21 11.18 18.05
CA GLY A 205 5.64 9.94 18.72
C GLY A 205 6.23 8.90 17.77
N PRO A 206 6.79 7.81 18.31
CA PRO A 206 7.46 6.79 17.52
C PRO A 206 6.47 5.96 16.69
N LEU A 207 6.91 5.50 15.53
CA LEU A 207 6.18 4.49 14.77
C LEU A 207 6.29 3.15 15.50
N THR A 208 5.17 2.45 15.66
CA THR A 208 5.09 1.16 16.35
C THR A 208 4.18 0.19 15.57
N THR A 209 4.19 -1.09 15.94
CA THR A 209 3.23 -2.07 15.40
C THR A 209 1.78 -1.64 15.68
N GLN A 210 1.54 -0.97 16.82
CA GLN A 210 0.23 -0.45 17.19
C GLN A 210 -0.23 0.68 16.27
N ALA A 211 0.69 1.48 15.72
CA ALA A 211 0.35 2.50 14.73
C ALA A 211 -0.12 1.87 13.40
N ASP A 212 0.54 0.80 12.95
CA ASP A 212 0.10 0.02 11.78
C ASP A 212 -1.25 -0.66 12.03
N VAL A 213 -1.48 -1.19 13.24
CA VAL A 213 -2.76 -1.80 13.64
C VAL A 213 -3.90 -0.76 13.57
N TYR A 214 -3.66 0.47 14.02
CA TYR A 214 -4.63 1.54 13.87
C TYR A 214 -4.91 1.86 12.40
N ALA A 215 -3.86 2.02 11.60
CA ALA A 215 -3.98 2.34 10.18
C ALA A 215 -4.77 1.27 9.41
N VAL A 216 -4.45 -0.02 9.61
CA VAL A 216 -5.24 -1.11 8.99
C VAL A 216 -6.67 -1.14 9.53
N ALA A 217 -6.90 -0.86 10.82
CA ALA A 217 -8.25 -0.81 11.37
C ALA A 217 -9.09 0.30 10.75
N ARG A 218 -8.49 1.45 10.44
CA ARG A 218 -9.14 2.54 9.69
C ARG A 218 -9.53 2.06 8.28
N VAL A 219 -8.65 1.35 7.59
CA VAL A 219 -8.94 0.75 6.27
C VAL A 219 -10.09 -0.25 6.37
N LEU A 220 -10.06 -1.17 7.33
CA LEU A 220 -11.12 -2.17 7.53
C LEU A 220 -12.47 -1.53 7.86
N TYR A 221 -12.46 -0.45 8.63
CA TYR A 221 -13.67 0.31 8.90
C TYR A 221 -14.18 1.04 7.65
N GLU A 222 -13.31 1.67 6.85
CA GLU A 222 -13.71 2.31 5.58
C GLU A 222 -14.34 1.29 4.63
N MET A 223 -13.76 0.09 4.55
CA MET A 223 -14.30 -1.00 3.76
C MET A 223 -15.69 -1.44 4.22
N ALA A 224 -16.00 -1.37 5.51
CA ALA A 224 -17.28 -1.83 6.04
C ALA A 224 -18.35 -0.73 6.09
N ALA A 225 -17.97 0.51 6.38
CA ALA A 225 -18.89 1.62 6.61
C ALA A 225 -18.93 2.66 5.48
N GLY A 226 -18.00 2.57 4.53
CA GLY A 226 -17.81 3.59 3.51
C GLY A 226 -16.94 4.77 3.96
N ARG A 227 -16.55 5.58 2.98
CA ARG A 227 -15.57 6.67 3.14
C ARG A 227 -16.07 7.82 4.03
N GLU A 228 -17.34 8.16 3.92
CA GLU A 228 -17.94 9.28 4.65
C GLU A 228 -18.01 9.04 6.16
N ALA A 229 -18.03 7.76 6.58
CA ALA A 229 -18.11 7.37 7.98
C ALA A 229 -16.84 7.72 8.78
N LEU A 230 -15.71 8.02 8.11
CA LEU A 230 -14.43 8.34 8.73
C LEU A 230 -14.15 9.85 8.85
N THR A 231 -14.92 10.68 8.13
CA THR A 231 -14.80 12.13 8.10
C THR A 231 -15.84 12.79 9.01
N ASP A 232 -15.43 13.76 9.81
CA ASP A 232 -16.38 14.72 10.37
C ASP A 232 -16.65 15.82 9.33
N VAL A 233 -17.93 16.10 9.06
CA VAL A 233 -18.33 17.09 8.03
C VAL A 233 -18.28 18.52 8.58
N SER A 234 -17.95 18.67 9.87
CA SER A 234 -18.14 19.88 10.65
C SER A 234 -17.03 20.93 10.49
N ASP A 235 -15.85 20.57 9.99
CA ASP A 235 -14.72 21.50 9.82
C ASP A 235 -13.88 21.13 8.57
N PRO A 236 -13.90 21.94 7.50
CA PRO A 236 -13.14 21.70 6.28
C PRO A 236 -11.63 21.98 6.40
N GLN A 237 -11.16 22.64 7.47
CA GLN A 237 -9.77 23.10 7.61
C GLN A 237 -8.96 22.33 8.67
N SER A 238 -9.60 21.68 9.64
CA SER A 238 -8.98 20.60 10.40
C SER A 238 -9.24 19.27 9.69
N CYS A 239 -8.36 18.27 9.80
CA CYS A 239 -8.70 16.91 9.38
C CYS A 239 -9.45 16.26 10.55
N PRO A 240 -10.78 16.34 10.65
CA PRO A 240 -11.47 15.99 11.88
C PRO A 240 -11.79 14.51 11.73
N VAL A 241 -10.79 13.71 12.11
CA VAL A 241 -10.92 12.27 12.14
C VAL A 241 -11.81 11.91 13.32
N ARG A 242 -12.98 11.33 13.03
CA ARG A 242 -13.86 10.76 14.06
C ARG A 242 -13.07 9.81 14.95
N GLY A 243 -13.00 10.12 16.25
CA GLY A 243 -12.41 9.25 17.25
C GLY A 243 -13.20 7.95 17.40
N ALA A 244 -12.54 6.88 17.87
CA ALA A 244 -13.12 5.53 17.99
C ALA A 244 -14.47 5.49 18.71
N SER A 245 -14.64 6.34 19.72
CA SER A 245 -15.86 6.46 20.53
C SER A 245 -17.08 6.98 19.76
N SER A 246 -16.86 7.68 18.64
CA SER A 246 -17.92 8.22 17.79
C SER A 246 -18.31 7.31 16.61
N LEU A 247 -17.54 6.24 16.38
CA LEU A 247 -17.78 5.30 15.30
C LEU A 247 -18.87 4.29 15.69
N ARG A 248 -19.79 4.03 14.76
CA ARG A 248 -20.88 3.07 14.93
C ARG A 248 -20.53 1.75 14.27
N LYS A 249 -21.13 0.66 14.78
CA LYS A 249 -20.98 -0.65 14.15
C LYS A 249 -21.53 -0.59 12.71
N PRO A 250 -20.73 -0.91 11.67
CA PRO A 250 -21.21 -0.97 10.30
C PRO A 250 -22.25 -2.08 10.12
N GLU A 251 -23.22 -1.85 9.25
CA GLU A 251 -24.22 -2.86 8.90
C GLU A 251 -23.54 -4.07 8.22
N GLY A 252 -23.91 -5.28 8.60
CA GLY A 252 -23.31 -6.51 8.06
C GLY A 252 -21.96 -6.93 8.67
N LEU A 253 -21.25 -6.06 9.42
CA LEU A 253 -20.04 -6.47 10.14
C LEU A 253 -20.39 -7.40 11.32
N PRO A 254 -19.77 -8.59 11.47
CA PRO A 254 -20.02 -9.45 12.62
C PRO A 254 -19.65 -8.77 13.94
N SER A 255 -20.44 -8.99 15.00
CA SER A 255 -20.22 -8.34 16.30
C SER A 255 -18.85 -8.67 16.91
N ALA A 256 -18.35 -9.90 16.70
CA ALA A 256 -17.01 -10.29 17.15
C ALA A 256 -15.92 -9.45 16.46
N CYS A 257 -15.97 -9.34 15.12
CA CYS A 257 -15.05 -8.51 14.35
C CYS A 257 -15.12 -7.04 14.76
N TRP A 258 -16.33 -6.52 15.00
CA TRP A 258 -16.52 -5.15 15.47
C TRP A 258 -15.90 -4.90 16.84
N SER A 259 -16.05 -5.82 17.79
CA SER A 259 -15.48 -5.71 19.13
C SER A 259 -13.98 -5.48 19.07
N GLU A 260 -13.27 -6.34 18.33
CA GLU A 260 -11.82 -6.25 18.17
C GLU A 260 -11.39 -5.04 17.33
N LEU A 261 -12.13 -4.74 16.26
CA LEU A 261 -11.85 -3.59 15.41
C LEU A 261 -11.94 -2.27 16.20
N ARG A 262 -12.88 -2.15 17.15
CA ARG A 262 -12.98 -0.99 18.03
C ARG A 262 -11.75 -0.83 18.90
N VAL A 263 -11.22 -1.91 19.47
CA VAL A 263 -9.99 -1.87 20.28
C VAL A 263 -8.82 -1.37 19.42
N ALA A 264 -8.71 -1.85 18.18
CA ALA A 264 -7.68 -1.42 17.24
C ALA A 264 -7.80 0.07 16.84
N LEU A 265 -9.01 0.63 16.88
CA LEU A 265 -9.28 2.03 16.55
C LEU A 265 -9.07 2.99 17.73
N MET A 266 -8.71 2.51 18.93
CA MET A 266 -8.52 3.38 20.11
C MET A 266 -7.44 4.42 19.88
N ALA A 267 -7.73 5.67 20.24
CA ALA A 267 -6.81 6.79 20.09
C ALA A 267 -5.66 6.73 21.09
N ASP A 268 -5.93 6.32 22.33
CA ASP A 268 -4.88 6.04 23.32
C ASP A 268 -4.21 4.71 22.98
N ILE A 269 -2.90 4.76 22.70
CA ILE A 269 -2.08 3.57 22.42
C ILE A 269 -2.12 2.54 23.56
N ARG A 270 -2.32 2.97 24.82
CA ARG A 270 -2.39 2.08 25.99
C ARG A 270 -3.67 1.25 26.01
N GLU A 271 -4.73 1.74 25.38
CA GLU A 271 -6.01 1.04 25.22
C GLU A 271 -6.04 0.17 23.96
N ARG A 272 -5.14 0.44 22.99
CA ARG A 272 -4.96 -0.34 21.76
C ARG A 272 -4.11 -1.58 22.04
N THR A 273 -4.70 -2.56 22.72
CA THR A 273 -3.98 -3.77 23.19
C THR A 273 -4.00 -4.94 22.20
N ILE A 274 -4.58 -4.73 21.02
CA ILE A 274 -4.76 -5.77 20.01
C ILE A 274 -3.64 -5.77 18.95
N SER A 275 -3.30 -6.96 18.46
CA SER A 275 -2.34 -7.16 17.37
C SER A 275 -3.02 -7.45 16.02
N ALA A 276 -2.27 -7.30 14.92
CA ALA A 276 -2.73 -7.69 13.58
C ALA A 276 -3.12 -9.19 13.51
N ARG A 277 -2.38 -10.06 14.22
CA ARG A 277 -2.68 -11.50 14.34
C ARG A 277 -4.02 -11.77 15.01
N GLN A 278 -4.32 -11.08 16.11
CA GLN A 278 -5.61 -11.24 16.81
C GLN A 278 -6.78 -10.77 15.95
N LEU A 279 -6.63 -9.64 15.25
CA LEU A 279 -7.62 -9.20 14.26
C LEU A 279 -7.82 -10.25 13.16
N LEU A 280 -6.72 -10.81 12.63
CA LEU A 280 -6.75 -11.85 11.62
C LEU A 280 -7.56 -13.08 12.09
N ASP A 281 -7.31 -13.55 13.31
CA ASP A 281 -7.98 -14.73 13.87
C ASP A 281 -9.49 -14.54 13.99
N VAL A 282 -9.94 -13.34 14.40
CA VAL A 282 -11.36 -13.00 14.49
C VAL A 282 -12.00 -12.88 13.10
N TYR A 283 -11.32 -12.28 12.12
CA TYR A 283 -11.82 -12.20 10.75
C TYR A 283 -11.88 -13.57 10.06
N GLN A 284 -10.92 -14.46 10.35
CA GLN A 284 -10.92 -15.83 9.83
C GLN A 284 -12.05 -16.66 10.45
N SER A 285 -12.22 -16.61 11.77
CA SER A 285 -13.25 -17.37 12.50
C SER A 285 -14.68 -16.90 12.21
N ALA A 286 -14.87 -15.64 11.83
CA ALA A 286 -16.15 -15.09 11.40
C ALA A 286 -16.63 -15.56 9.99
N SER A 287 -15.98 -16.58 9.41
CA SER A 287 -16.49 -17.29 8.25
C SER A 287 -17.85 -17.89 8.57
N ASN A 288 -18.84 -17.64 7.71
CA ASN A 288 -20.15 -18.28 7.80
C ASN A 288 -20.00 -19.78 8.10
N ARG A 289 -20.56 -20.23 9.23
CA ARG A 289 -20.91 -21.63 9.52
C ARG A 289 -21.97 -22.19 8.54
N ARG A 290 -22.10 -21.62 7.35
CA ARG A 290 -23.00 -22.02 6.28
C ARG A 290 -22.21 -22.03 4.99
N PHE A 291 -21.65 -23.21 4.71
CA PHE A 291 -21.29 -23.66 3.38
C PHE A 291 -22.33 -23.18 2.36
N TRP A 292 -21.92 -22.35 1.40
CA TRP A 292 -22.57 -22.23 0.12
C TRP A 292 -21.51 -22.38 -0.97
N ARG A 293 -21.66 -23.46 -1.72
CA ARG A 293 -20.93 -23.78 -2.95
C ARG A 293 -21.44 -22.87 -4.09
N TRP A 294 -20.63 -22.80 -5.15
CA TRP A 294 -20.85 -22.21 -6.48
C TRP A 294 -20.59 -20.70 -6.55
N GLY A 295 -19.91 -20.14 -7.56
CA GLY A 295 -19.33 -20.66 -8.79
C GLY A 295 -18.61 -19.50 -9.48
N ARG A 296 -17.55 -19.79 -10.25
CA ARG A 296 -16.81 -18.81 -11.06
C ARG A 296 -17.76 -17.99 -11.93
N ALA A 297 -17.86 -16.68 -11.69
CA ALA A 297 -18.38 -15.72 -12.66
C ALA A 297 -17.95 -14.30 -12.28
N MET A 298 -16.71 -13.92 -12.56
CA MET A 298 -16.34 -12.53 -12.84
C MET A 298 -15.16 -12.51 -13.82
N ILE A 299 -15.17 -11.51 -14.71
CA ILE A 299 -14.31 -11.27 -15.87
C ILE A 299 -14.79 -11.98 -17.17
N THR A 300 -15.78 -11.37 -17.82
CA THR A 300 -15.85 -11.38 -19.30
C THR A 300 -16.03 -9.95 -19.79
N HIS A 301 -14.92 -9.23 -19.96
CA HIS A 301 -14.92 -8.09 -20.88
C HIS A 301 -14.58 -8.63 -22.27
N LYS A 302 -15.56 -8.60 -23.17
CA LYS A 302 -15.38 -8.84 -24.60
C LYS A 302 -14.41 -7.81 -25.16
N CYS A 303 -13.24 -8.25 -25.62
CA CYS A 303 -12.47 -7.50 -26.61
C CYS A 303 -13.26 -7.43 -27.93
N PRO A 304 -13.28 -6.29 -28.64
CA PRO A 304 -13.79 -6.24 -30.00
C PRO A 304 -12.83 -6.99 -30.94
N PRO A 305 -13.33 -7.62 -32.02
CA PRO A 305 -12.51 -8.42 -32.92
C PRO A 305 -11.56 -7.52 -33.72
N THR A 306 -10.29 -7.94 -33.79
CA THR A 306 -9.30 -7.43 -34.70
C THR A 306 -9.69 -7.80 -36.13
N THR A 307 -9.98 -6.79 -36.96
CA THR A 307 -10.04 -6.94 -38.42
C THR A 307 -8.65 -7.33 -38.93
N ARG A 308 -8.51 -8.58 -39.35
CA ARG A 308 -7.38 -9.04 -40.18
C ARG A 308 -7.46 -8.33 -41.52
N VAL A 309 -6.43 -7.58 -41.86
CA VAL A 309 -6.08 -7.29 -43.24
C VAL A 309 -4.98 -8.28 -43.63
N SER A 310 -5.18 -8.99 -44.73
CA SER A 310 -4.16 -9.83 -45.37
C SER A 310 -4.54 -9.99 -46.84
N PRO A 311 -3.57 -10.23 -47.73
CA PRO A 311 -2.32 -9.50 -47.95
C PRO A 311 -2.48 -8.31 -48.91
#